data_AF-A0AAW1ITP1-F1
#
_entry.id   AF-A0AAW1ITP1-F1
#
_cell.length_a   1.000
_cell.length_b   1.000
_cell.length_c   1.000
_cell.angle_alpha   90.00
_cell.angle_beta   90.00
_cell.angle_gamma   90.00
#
_symmetry.space_group_name_H-M   'P 1'
#
loop_
_entity.id
_entity.type
_entity.pdbx_description
1 polymer ?
#
loop_
_entity_poly.entity_id
_entity_poly.type
_entity_poly.pdbx_seq_one_letter_code
_entity_poly.pdbx_strand_id
1 'polypeptide(L)'
;MIFVIHYSGSRMDESDSDSNSIDSAEEARLRDIKERDEFAERLKKRDGSKIIHVSDKSVYEKAAKKLKLENEDREKMVPALRVQSRRKYLEKRKDDKLQELEADIQDDEYLFNDDILTTRERKQRQSKKELLKLAQEHEKARELEKVQRYHMPRDLGKGETADYIEVDELEKLPQSEQKKWEKEQMTSAVFSFGAKNKIPTSENQYDLLIEDQIEFIQALQIPGTKPTDSNEPKLTELQMSRMNLEETKRSLPVFRFRNDIIEAVKKYQVLIIEGETGSGKTTQIPQYLYEAGFADGGTYV
;
A
#
# COMPACT_ATOMS: atom_id res chain seq x y z
N MET A 1 5.61 -31.03 -47.75
CA MET A 1 5.72 -32.49 -47.96
C MET A 1 6.42 -33.07 -46.73
N ILE A 2 5.63 -33.44 -45.73
CA ILE A 2 6.07 -34.09 -44.48
C ILE A 2 5.28 -35.39 -44.43
N PHE A 3 5.98 -36.53 -44.34
CA PHE A 3 5.40 -37.86 -44.34
C PHE A 3 4.77 -38.15 -42.97
N VAL A 4 3.45 -38.39 -42.95
CA VAL A 4 2.70 -38.89 -41.79
C VAL A 4 2.50 -40.39 -41.98
N ILE A 5 3.00 -41.20 -41.05
CA ILE A 5 2.74 -42.64 -41.00
C ILE A 5 1.58 -42.86 -40.03
N HIS A 6 0.44 -43.33 -40.54
CA HIS A 6 -0.67 -43.85 -39.76
C HIS A 6 -0.41 -45.30 -39.37
N TYR A 7 -0.63 -45.64 -38.09
CA TYR A 7 -0.79 -47.03 -37.64
C TYR A 7 -2.21 -47.20 -37.12
N SER A 8 -2.95 -48.08 -37.80
CA SER A 8 -4.27 -48.58 -37.44
C SER A 8 -4.13 -49.67 -36.37
N GLY A 9 -4.77 -49.48 -35.21
CA GLY A 9 -4.89 -50.49 -34.16
C GLY A 9 -6.35 -50.64 -33.71
N SER A 10 -6.80 -51.89 -33.65
CA SER A 10 -8.18 -52.39 -33.57
C SER A 10 -9.08 -51.86 -32.45
N ARG A 11 -10.38 -51.75 -32.80
CA ARG A 11 -11.54 -51.86 -31.90
C ARG A 11 -11.59 -53.23 -31.21
N MET A 12 -11.89 -53.25 -29.91
CA MET A 12 -12.50 -54.39 -29.19
C MET A 12 -13.30 -53.86 -27.99
N ASP A 13 -14.45 -54.50 -27.75
CA ASP A 13 -15.60 -54.06 -26.95
C ASP A 13 -15.50 -54.28 -25.43
N GLU A 14 -16.43 -53.60 -24.75
CA GLU A 14 -16.96 -53.63 -23.37
C GLU A 14 -16.64 -54.82 -22.43
N SER A 15 -16.37 -54.54 -21.13
CA SER A 15 -17.29 -54.80 -19.98
C SER A 15 -16.62 -54.72 -18.58
N ASP A 16 -17.33 -54.02 -17.68
CA ASP A 16 -17.45 -54.10 -16.21
C ASP A 16 -16.30 -54.59 -15.29
N SER A 17 -15.89 -53.74 -14.35
CA SER A 17 -15.97 -54.02 -12.89
C SER A 17 -15.44 -52.85 -12.04
N ASP A 18 -16.37 -52.03 -11.56
CA ASP A 18 -16.17 -51.12 -10.42
C ASP A 18 -15.95 -51.93 -9.12
N SER A 19 -14.82 -51.75 -8.43
CA SER A 19 -14.75 -51.80 -6.94
C SER A 19 -13.35 -51.64 -6.30
N ASN A 20 -12.23 -51.53 -7.03
CA ASN A 20 -10.88 -51.42 -6.42
C ASN A 20 -10.10 -50.12 -6.70
N SER A 21 -10.77 -49.01 -7.07
CA SER A 21 -10.09 -47.82 -7.63
C SER A 21 -9.59 -46.77 -6.62
N ILE A 22 -9.98 -46.84 -5.35
CA ILE A 22 -9.63 -45.79 -4.35
C ILE A 22 -8.24 -46.03 -3.74
N ASP A 23 -7.93 -47.25 -3.32
CA ASP A 23 -6.63 -47.58 -2.70
C ASP A 23 -5.46 -47.38 -3.68
N SER A 24 -5.67 -47.67 -4.97
CA SER A 24 -4.64 -47.48 -6.00
C SER A 24 -4.34 -46.00 -6.29
N ALA A 25 -5.30 -45.10 -6.07
CA ALA A 25 -5.12 -43.66 -6.31
C ALA A 25 -4.44 -42.96 -5.12
N GLU A 26 -4.74 -43.39 -3.88
CA GLU A 26 -4.05 -42.89 -2.68
C GLU A 26 -2.60 -43.36 -2.62
N GLU A 27 -2.31 -44.61 -3.00
CA GLU A 27 -0.93 -45.08 -3.10
C GLU A 27 -0.11 -44.30 -4.14
N ALA A 28 -0.71 -43.96 -5.29
CA ALA A 28 -0.04 -43.15 -6.30
C ALA A 28 0.33 -41.75 -5.76
N ARG A 29 -0.58 -41.12 -5.01
CA ARG A 29 -0.32 -39.82 -4.36
C ARG A 29 0.76 -39.91 -3.29
N LEU A 30 0.74 -40.97 -2.46
CA LEU A 30 1.76 -41.19 -1.43
C LEU A 30 3.14 -41.43 -2.04
N ARG A 31 3.21 -42.13 -3.17
CA ARG A 31 4.46 -42.29 -3.94
C ARG A 31 4.94 -40.96 -4.52
N ASP A 32 4.05 -40.16 -5.13
CA ASP A 32 4.42 -38.83 -5.63
C ASP A 32 4.92 -37.90 -4.52
N ILE A 33 4.27 -37.90 -3.35
CA ILE A 33 4.71 -37.11 -2.18
C ILE A 33 6.07 -37.61 -1.70
N LYS A 34 6.25 -38.92 -1.59
CA LYS A 34 7.50 -39.52 -1.15
C LYS A 34 8.64 -39.26 -2.14
N GLU A 35 8.39 -39.37 -3.44
CA GLU A 35 9.36 -39.07 -4.50
C GLU A 35 9.73 -37.58 -4.51
N ARG A 36 8.75 -36.69 -4.31
CA ARG A 36 8.98 -35.25 -4.15
C ARG A 36 9.85 -34.96 -2.93
N ASP A 37 9.55 -35.58 -1.79
CA ASP A 37 10.29 -35.38 -0.54
C ASP A 37 11.70 -35.98 -0.63
N GLU A 38 11.85 -37.17 -1.21
CA GLU A 38 13.15 -37.79 -1.48
C GLU A 38 13.99 -36.96 -2.46
N PHE A 39 13.36 -36.39 -3.49
CA PHE A 39 14.03 -35.49 -4.43
C PHE A 39 14.47 -34.19 -3.73
N ALA A 40 13.64 -33.63 -2.87
CA ALA A 40 13.99 -32.47 -2.05
C ALA A 40 15.15 -32.78 -1.08
N GLU A 41 15.20 -33.98 -0.49
CA GLU A 41 16.32 -34.41 0.34
C GLU A 41 17.61 -34.59 -0.48
N ARG A 42 17.53 -35.15 -1.69
CA ARG A 42 18.68 -35.26 -2.60
C ARG A 42 19.21 -33.89 -3.00
N LEU A 43 18.32 -32.93 -3.30
CA LEU A 43 18.69 -31.54 -3.54
C LEU A 43 19.36 -30.91 -2.32
N LYS A 44 18.77 -31.04 -1.13
CA LYS A 44 19.38 -30.55 0.13
C LYS A 44 20.75 -31.16 0.41
N LYS A 45 20.96 -32.45 0.11
CA LYS A 45 22.28 -33.11 0.27
C LYS A 45 23.29 -32.63 -0.77
N ARG A 46 22.87 -32.47 -2.03
CA ARG A 46 23.72 -31.95 -3.12
C ARG A 46 24.12 -30.50 -2.87
N ASP A 47 23.19 -29.68 -2.42
CA ASP A 47 23.40 -28.25 -2.17
C ASP A 47 24.10 -28.03 -0.83
N GLY A 48 23.83 -28.86 0.19
CA GLY A 48 24.49 -28.79 1.51
C GLY A 48 26.00 -29.02 1.48
N SER A 49 26.53 -29.76 0.49
CA SER A 49 27.99 -29.89 0.31
C SER A 49 28.64 -28.68 -0.38
N LYS A 50 27.84 -27.82 -1.03
CA LYS A 50 28.28 -26.57 -1.69
C LYS A 50 28.00 -25.32 -0.88
N ILE A 51 27.12 -25.39 0.12
CA ILE A 51 26.80 -24.28 1.02
C ILE A 51 27.84 -24.24 2.15
N ILE A 52 28.72 -23.24 2.11
CA ILE A 52 29.52 -22.87 3.28
C ILE A 52 28.56 -22.22 4.27
N HIS A 53 28.22 -22.92 5.35
CA HIS A 53 27.44 -22.36 6.45
C HIS A 53 28.28 -21.32 7.20
N VAL A 54 28.19 -20.05 6.79
CA VAL A 54 28.42 -18.93 7.71
C VAL A 54 27.12 -18.68 8.44
N SER A 55 26.77 -19.58 9.36
CA SER A 55 25.63 -19.40 10.25
C SER A 55 26.12 -19.34 11.67
N ASP A 56 26.23 -18.12 12.20
CA ASP A 56 26.26 -17.92 13.64
C ASP A 56 24.93 -18.42 14.20
N LYS A 57 24.91 -19.66 14.69
CA LYS A 57 23.77 -20.29 15.37
C LYS A 57 23.18 -19.37 16.47
N SER A 58 24.03 -18.50 17.02
CA SER A 58 23.71 -17.39 17.93
C SER A 58 22.73 -16.36 17.35
N VAL A 59 22.80 -16.01 16.07
CA VAL A 59 21.90 -15.03 15.43
C VAL A 59 20.49 -15.58 15.30
N TYR A 60 20.35 -16.85 14.88
CA TYR A 60 19.05 -17.52 14.80
C TYR A 60 18.41 -17.70 16.19
N GLU A 61 19.20 -18.02 17.20
CA GLU A 61 18.70 -18.15 18.57
C GLU A 61 18.27 -16.79 19.17
N LYS A 62 19.01 -15.72 18.89
CA LYS A 62 18.62 -14.35 19.25
C LYS A 62 17.35 -13.91 18.55
N ALA A 63 17.20 -14.21 17.25
CA ALA A 63 15.99 -13.91 16.49
C ALA A 63 14.77 -14.68 17.04
N ALA A 64 14.93 -15.95 17.38
CA ALA A 64 13.88 -16.77 17.99
C ALA A 64 13.49 -16.27 19.39
N LYS A 65 14.47 -15.85 20.21
CA LYS A 65 14.22 -15.24 21.53
C LYS A 65 13.48 -13.90 21.39
N LYS A 66 13.85 -13.06 20.41
CA LYS A 66 13.16 -11.80 20.12
C LYS A 66 11.70 -12.02 19.71
N LEU A 67 11.43 -12.99 18.83
CA LEU A 67 10.08 -13.36 18.43
C LEU A 67 9.23 -13.91 19.60
N LYS A 68 9.83 -14.67 20.51
CA LYS A 68 9.14 -15.16 21.71
C LYS A 68 8.78 -14.02 22.66
N LEU A 69 9.73 -13.12 22.93
CA LEU A 69 9.48 -11.95 23.78
C LEU A 69 8.37 -11.07 23.18
N GLU A 70 8.40 -10.82 21.88
CA GLU A 70 7.37 -10.06 21.17
C GLU A 70 5.99 -10.74 21.26
N ASN A 71 5.93 -12.08 21.16
CA ASN A 71 4.68 -12.81 21.33
C ASN A 71 4.15 -12.73 22.77
N GLU A 72 5.03 -12.87 23.77
CA GLU A 72 4.66 -12.75 25.20
C GLU A 72 4.18 -11.33 25.54
N ASP A 73 4.83 -10.30 24.99
CA ASP A 73 4.44 -8.91 25.16
C ASP A 73 3.09 -8.64 24.46
N ARG A 74 2.89 -9.18 23.25
CA ARG A 74 1.61 -9.10 22.55
C ARG A 74 0.49 -9.78 23.33
N GLU A 75 0.73 -10.96 23.90
CA GLU A 75 -0.26 -11.67 24.72
C GLU A 75 -0.71 -10.86 25.94
N LYS A 76 0.21 -10.12 26.57
CA LYS A 76 -0.11 -9.22 27.69
C LYS A 76 -0.85 -7.96 27.25
N MET A 77 -0.53 -7.40 26.08
CA MET A 77 -1.11 -6.14 25.59
C MET A 77 -2.48 -6.31 24.93
N VAL A 78 -2.74 -7.46 24.31
CA VAL A 78 -4.00 -7.73 23.58
C VAL A 78 -5.25 -7.55 24.46
N PRO A 79 -5.33 -8.04 25.72
CA PRO A 79 -6.49 -7.80 26.58
C PRO A 79 -6.79 -6.31 26.83
N ALA A 80 -5.75 -5.50 27.10
CA ALA A 80 -5.92 -4.07 27.29
C ALA A 80 -6.40 -3.38 26.00
N LEU A 81 -5.83 -3.75 24.85
CA LEU A 81 -6.25 -3.25 23.54
C LEU A 81 -7.70 -3.63 23.21
N ARG A 82 -8.15 -4.84 23.57
CA ARG A 82 -9.58 -5.24 23.42
C ARG A 82 -10.51 -4.34 24.21
N VAL A 83 -10.15 -4.01 25.46
CA VAL A 83 -10.96 -3.12 26.30
C VAL A 83 -11.03 -1.71 25.70
N GLN A 84 -9.90 -1.18 25.22
CA GLN A 84 -9.85 0.12 24.56
C GLN A 84 -10.66 0.13 23.26
N SER A 85 -10.50 -0.91 22.43
CA SER A 85 -11.28 -1.09 21.21
C SER A 85 -12.78 -1.16 21.50
N ARG A 86 -13.19 -1.95 22.51
CA ARG A 86 -14.59 -2.04 22.95
C ARG A 86 -15.14 -0.69 23.41
N ARG A 87 -14.38 0.11 24.15
CA ARG A 87 -14.79 1.46 24.56
C ARG A 87 -15.03 2.36 23.35
N LYS A 88 -14.07 2.40 22.42
CA LYS A 88 -14.20 3.16 21.16
C LYS A 88 -15.41 2.70 20.34
N TYR A 89 -15.65 1.39 20.27
CA TYR A 89 -16.79 0.82 19.57
C TYR A 89 -18.13 1.21 20.21
N LEU A 90 -18.22 1.20 21.55
CA LEU A 90 -19.46 1.59 22.24
C LEU A 90 -19.79 3.07 22.05
N GLU A 91 -18.78 3.93 21.95
CA GLU A 91 -18.97 5.34 21.62
C GLU A 91 -19.52 5.50 20.19
N LYS A 92 -18.83 4.92 19.19
CA LYS A 92 -19.32 4.95 17.80
C LYS A 92 -20.72 4.33 17.64
N ARG A 93 -20.96 3.19 18.25
CA ARG A 93 -22.24 2.46 18.16
C ARG A 93 -23.40 3.28 18.75
N LYS A 94 -23.13 4.10 19.75
CA LYS A 94 -24.13 5.01 20.31
C LYS A 94 -24.52 6.07 19.27
N ASP A 95 -23.53 6.67 18.63
CA ASP A 95 -23.74 7.70 17.60
C ASP A 95 -24.48 7.12 16.39
N ASP A 96 -24.05 5.94 15.90
CA ASP A 96 -24.73 5.21 14.82
C ASP A 96 -26.20 4.94 15.16
N LYS A 97 -26.50 4.55 16.41
CA LYS A 97 -27.87 4.27 16.85
C LYS A 97 -28.73 5.51 17.01
N LEU A 98 -28.13 6.65 17.34
CA LEU A 98 -28.83 7.93 17.36
C LEU A 98 -29.22 8.35 15.94
N GLN A 99 -28.29 8.22 14.99
CA GLN A 99 -28.55 8.52 13.58
C GLN A 99 -29.62 7.60 12.98
N GLU A 100 -29.56 6.30 13.26
CA GLU A 100 -30.58 5.34 12.83
C GLU A 100 -31.97 5.71 13.40
N LEU A 101 -32.04 6.08 14.68
CA LEU A 101 -33.30 6.51 15.30
C LEU A 101 -33.85 7.82 14.70
N GLU A 102 -32.96 8.77 14.41
CA GLU A 102 -33.32 10.04 13.77
C GLU A 102 -33.86 9.81 12.35
N ALA A 103 -33.16 9.00 11.55
CA ALA A 103 -33.57 8.62 10.21
C ALA A 103 -34.91 7.86 10.23
N ASP A 104 -35.09 6.90 11.14
CA ASP A 104 -36.35 6.18 11.32
C ASP A 104 -37.52 7.13 11.61
N ILE A 105 -37.32 8.16 12.45
CA ILE A 105 -38.35 9.16 12.75
C ILE A 105 -38.64 10.01 11.51
N GLN A 106 -37.60 10.44 10.80
CA GLN A 106 -37.72 11.27 9.61
C GLN A 106 -38.45 10.53 8.48
N ASP A 107 -38.11 9.27 8.24
CA ASP A 107 -38.77 8.42 7.25
C ASP A 107 -40.23 8.17 7.64
N ASP A 108 -40.51 7.86 8.91
CA ASP A 108 -41.88 7.68 9.41
C ASP A 108 -42.73 8.95 9.20
N GLU A 109 -42.14 10.13 9.39
CA GLU A 109 -42.82 11.42 9.17
C GLU A 109 -43.01 11.74 7.69
N TYR A 110 -42.01 11.45 6.86
CA TYR A 110 -42.05 11.73 5.43
C TYR A 110 -43.03 10.79 4.70
N LEU A 111 -42.96 9.49 4.95
CA LEU A 111 -43.75 8.46 4.26
C LEU A 111 -45.22 8.48 4.68
N PHE A 112 -45.50 8.71 5.97
CA PHE A 112 -46.84 8.56 6.55
C PHE A 112 -47.35 9.87 7.16
N ASN A 113 -47.12 11.00 6.50
CA ASN A 113 -47.58 12.30 6.97
C ASN A 113 -49.11 12.46 6.82
N ASP A 114 -49.65 12.03 5.67
CA ASP A 114 -51.05 12.22 5.28
C ASP A 114 -51.97 11.06 5.70
N ASP A 115 -51.41 9.99 6.27
CA ASP A 115 -52.15 8.80 6.70
C ASP A 115 -52.80 8.97 8.08
N ILE A 116 -53.99 8.36 8.27
CA ILE A 116 -54.67 8.33 9.56
C ILE A 116 -54.01 7.27 10.45
N LEU A 117 -52.95 7.65 11.16
CA LEU A 117 -52.23 6.73 12.06
C LEU A 117 -53.14 6.17 13.17
N THR A 118 -52.97 4.88 13.45
CA THR A 118 -53.59 4.19 14.59
C THR A 118 -53.07 4.75 15.92
N THR A 119 -53.82 4.53 17.01
CA THR A 119 -53.40 4.97 18.36
C THR A 119 -52.08 4.35 18.81
N ARG A 120 -51.80 3.12 18.37
CA ARG A 120 -50.54 2.41 18.67
C ARG A 120 -49.36 3.03 17.94
N GLU A 121 -49.49 3.30 16.65
CA GLU A 121 -48.43 3.91 15.83
C GLU A 121 -48.11 5.33 16.32
N ARG A 122 -49.12 6.12 16.69
CA ARG A 122 -48.92 7.45 17.29
C ARG A 122 -48.10 7.37 18.57
N LYS A 123 -48.42 6.43 19.46
CA LYS A 123 -47.64 6.21 20.69
C LYS A 123 -46.21 5.78 20.39
N GLN A 124 -45.99 4.88 19.44
CA GLN A 124 -44.65 4.44 19.05
C GLN A 124 -43.82 5.61 18.51
N ARG A 125 -44.39 6.42 17.60
CA ARG A 125 -43.72 7.61 17.06
C ARG A 125 -43.39 8.61 18.18
N GLN A 126 -44.30 8.82 19.12
CA GLN A 126 -44.05 9.66 20.31
C GLN A 126 -42.93 9.11 21.18
N SER A 127 -42.94 7.81 21.50
CA SER A 127 -41.88 7.18 22.28
C SER A 127 -40.51 7.25 21.61
N LYS A 128 -40.43 7.08 20.28
CA LYS A 128 -39.18 7.28 19.52
C LYS A 128 -38.65 8.71 19.66
N LYS A 129 -39.53 9.72 19.51
CA LYS A 129 -39.18 11.14 19.67
C LYS A 129 -38.72 11.47 21.09
N GLU A 130 -39.43 10.97 22.11
CA GLU A 130 -39.06 11.14 23.51
C GLU A 130 -37.68 10.51 23.80
N LEU A 131 -37.42 9.32 23.26
CA LEU A 131 -36.14 8.63 23.41
C LEU A 131 -34.99 9.41 22.76
N LEU A 132 -35.18 9.90 21.53
CA LEU A 132 -34.20 10.75 20.84
C LEU A 132 -33.87 11.99 21.68
N LYS A 133 -34.91 12.68 22.18
CA LYS A 133 -34.75 13.87 23.02
C LYS A 133 -33.98 13.57 24.30
N LEU A 134 -34.35 12.51 25.02
CA LEU A 134 -33.67 12.09 26.25
C LEU A 134 -32.19 11.77 26.00
N ALA A 135 -31.89 11.13 24.87
CA ALA A 135 -30.52 10.78 24.51
C ALA A 135 -29.68 12.03 24.15
N GLN A 136 -30.26 13.01 23.43
CA GLN A 136 -29.63 14.30 23.16
C GLN A 136 -29.40 15.13 24.44
N GLU A 137 -30.36 15.14 25.35
CA GLU A 137 -30.22 15.81 26.66
C GLU A 137 -29.09 15.18 27.49
N HIS A 138 -28.97 13.85 27.47
CA HIS A 138 -27.88 13.14 28.13
C HIS A 138 -26.50 13.49 27.52
N GLU A 139 -26.41 13.69 26.21
CA GLU A 139 -25.17 14.17 25.57
C GLU A 139 -24.81 15.59 25.98
N LYS A 140 -25.78 16.51 25.91
CA LYS A 140 -25.58 17.89 26.36
C LYS A 140 -25.16 17.96 27.83
N ALA A 141 -25.75 17.13 28.69
CA ALA A 141 -25.35 17.02 30.09
C ALA A 141 -23.92 16.48 30.25
N ARG A 142 -23.52 15.47 29.45
CA ARG A 142 -22.15 14.93 29.43
C ARG A 142 -21.13 15.96 28.95
N GLU A 143 -21.48 16.78 27.96
CA GLU A 143 -20.63 17.88 27.50
C GLU A 143 -20.48 18.96 28.57
N LEU A 144 -21.58 19.32 29.24
CA LEU A 144 -21.55 20.26 30.35
C LEU A 144 -20.70 19.74 31.52
N GLU A 145 -20.71 18.43 31.78
CA GLU A 145 -19.84 17.79 32.76
C GLU A 145 -18.35 17.84 32.36
N LYS A 146 -18.04 17.81 31.05
CA LYS A 146 -16.67 17.99 30.53
C LYS A 146 -16.18 19.44 30.67
N VAL A 147 -17.07 20.42 30.82
CA VAL A 147 -16.69 21.83 31.03
C VAL A 147 -16.03 21.99 32.40
N GLN A 148 -14.72 22.25 32.38
CA GLN A 148 -13.89 22.86 33.43
C GLN A 148 -14.25 22.46 34.87
N ARG A 149 -14.31 21.16 35.16
CA ARG A 149 -14.22 20.69 36.54
C ARG A 149 -12.79 20.93 36.99
N TYR A 150 -12.59 21.77 38.01
CA TYR A 150 -11.27 22.03 38.59
C TYR A 150 -10.63 20.70 38.96
N HIS A 151 -9.63 20.27 38.17
CA HIS A 151 -8.91 19.05 38.44
C HIS A 151 -7.84 19.38 39.48
N MET A 152 -8.08 18.97 40.73
CA MET A 152 -7.08 19.05 41.79
C MET A 152 -5.76 18.49 41.26
N PRO A 153 -4.68 19.30 41.24
CA PRO A 153 -3.36 18.80 40.88
C PRO A 153 -3.04 17.56 41.71
N ARG A 154 -2.56 16.50 41.06
CA ARG A 154 -2.06 15.33 41.79
C ARG A 154 -0.73 15.75 42.43
N ASP A 155 -0.53 15.43 43.70
CA ASP A 155 0.79 15.47 44.33
C ASP A 155 1.65 14.39 43.68
N LEU A 156 2.25 14.75 42.55
CA LEU A 156 3.32 14.01 41.91
C LEU A 156 4.54 14.16 42.84
N GLY A 157 5.06 13.04 43.32
CA GLY A 157 6.17 13.03 44.27
C GLY A 157 7.38 13.82 43.72
N LYS A 158 8.30 14.18 44.62
CA LYS A 158 9.50 14.98 44.29
C LYS A 158 10.30 14.31 43.15
N GLY A 159 10.13 14.78 41.91
CA GLY A 159 10.79 14.25 40.71
C GLY A 159 9.85 13.87 39.55
N GLU A 160 8.55 13.85 39.74
CA GLU A 160 7.58 13.60 38.65
C GLU A 160 7.02 14.93 38.11
N THR A 161 7.45 15.31 36.91
CA THR A 161 6.82 16.39 36.15
C THR A 161 5.53 15.84 35.53
N ALA A 162 4.40 16.51 35.77
CA ALA A 162 3.23 16.26 34.95
C ALA A 162 3.61 16.59 33.51
N ASP A 163 3.65 15.59 32.63
CA ASP A 163 3.88 15.81 31.20
C ASP A 163 2.73 16.68 30.69
N TYR A 164 3.00 17.97 30.57
CA TYR A 164 2.10 18.90 29.90
C TYR A 164 2.13 18.54 28.42
N ILE A 165 1.13 17.78 27.99
CA ILE A 165 0.91 17.50 26.58
C ILE A 165 -0.02 18.61 26.09
N GLU A 166 0.56 19.59 25.41
CA GLU A 166 -0.20 20.61 24.71
C GLU A 166 -0.97 19.91 23.58
N VAL A 167 -2.27 19.72 23.79
CA VAL A 167 -3.14 19.07 22.80
C VAL A 167 -3.47 20.11 21.74
N ASP A 168 -2.75 20.09 20.64
CA ASP A 168 -3.01 20.98 19.50
C ASP A 168 -4.39 20.62 18.90
N GLU A 169 -5.36 21.53 19.01
CA GLU A 169 -6.75 21.28 18.60
C GLU A 169 -6.88 20.96 17.10
N LEU A 170 -5.90 21.41 16.31
CA LEU A 170 -5.75 21.12 14.88
C LEU A 170 -5.52 19.63 14.59
N GLU A 171 -4.99 18.85 15.54
CA GLU A 171 -4.73 17.42 15.38
C GLU A 171 -6.00 16.56 15.44
N LYS A 172 -7.13 17.10 15.94
CA LYS A 172 -8.40 16.37 16.06
C LYS A 172 -9.18 16.24 14.75
N LEU A 173 -8.81 16.99 13.70
CA LEU A 173 -9.53 16.96 12.43
C LEU A 173 -9.17 15.73 11.60
N PRO A 174 -10.11 15.18 10.80
CA PRO A 174 -9.78 14.18 9.80
C PRO A 174 -8.68 14.70 8.86
N GLN A 175 -7.69 13.86 8.52
CA GLN A 175 -6.53 14.21 7.68
C GLN A 175 -5.53 15.21 8.31
N SER A 176 -5.54 15.40 9.63
CA SER A 176 -4.61 16.30 10.33
C SER A 176 -3.14 15.88 10.19
N GLU A 177 -2.85 14.58 10.30
CA GLU A 177 -1.49 14.03 10.15
C GLU A 177 -0.91 14.27 8.75
N GLN A 178 -1.73 14.05 7.71
CA GLN A 178 -1.36 14.27 6.31
C GLN A 178 -1.04 15.74 6.05
N LYS A 179 -1.91 16.65 6.50
CA LYS A 179 -1.69 18.11 6.37
C LYS A 179 -0.47 18.59 7.15
N LYS A 180 -0.20 18.00 8.32
CA LYS A 180 0.98 18.34 9.13
C LYS A 180 2.25 17.91 8.41
N TRP A 181 2.27 16.70 7.85
CA TRP A 181 3.38 16.19 7.06
C TRP A 181 3.63 17.04 5.80
N GLU A 182 2.57 17.38 5.07
CA GLU A 182 2.66 18.27 3.90
C GLU A 182 3.18 19.65 4.29
N LYS A 183 2.66 20.23 5.37
CA LYS A 183 3.12 21.54 5.88
C LYS A 183 4.59 21.49 6.30
N GLU A 184 5.01 20.45 7.01
CA GLU A 184 6.38 20.28 7.46
C GLU A 184 7.34 20.11 6.27
N GLN A 185 6.98 19.29 5.29
CA GLN A 185 7.73 19.15 4.03
C GLN A 185 7.81 20.46 3.25
N MET A 186 6.69 21.19 3.12
CA MET A 186 6.67 22.49 2.46
C MET A 186 7.52 23.52 3.21
N THR A 187 7.43 23.55 4.54
CA THR A 187 8.28 24.44 5.34
C THR A 187 9.74 24.06 5.19
N SER A 188 10.10 22.78 5.24
CA SER A 188 11.49 22.34 5.06
C SER A 188 12.02 22.67 3.65
N ALA A 189 11.17 22.63 2.63
CA ALA A 189 11.55 22.98 1.26
C ALA A 189 11.71 24.50 1.08
N VAL A 190 10.87 25.31 1.75
CA VAL A 190 10.90 26.78 1.68
C VAL A 190 11.93 27.39 2.65
N PHE A 191 12.31 26.68 3.71
CA PHE A 191 13.30 27.13 4.69
C PHE A 191 14.70 27.16 4.05
N SER A 192 15.06 28.31 3.51
CA SER A 192 16.42 28.61 3.07
C SER A 192 17.29 29.01 4.26
N PHE A 193 18.36 28.25 4.51
CA PHE A 193 19.31 28.55 5.59
C PHE A 193 20.41 29.49 5.06
N GLY A 194 20.46 30.73 5.54
CA GLY A 194 21.48 31.70 5.10
C GLY A 194 21.40 33.09 5.76
N ALA A 195 22.50 33.86 5.66
CA ALA A 195 22.56 35.23 6.16
C ALA A 195 21.76 36.20 5.26
N LYS A 196 21.05 37.16 5.86
CA LYS A 196 20.17 38.14 5.17
C LYS A 196 20.81 38.92 4.01
N ASN A 197 22.15 38.99 3.92
CA ASN A 197 22.88 39.80 2.94
C ASN A 197 23.83 38.99 2.04
N LYS A 198 23.48 37.75 1.68
CA LYS A 198 24.24 36.99 0.67
C LYS A 198 23.72 37.33 -0.73
N ILE A 199 24.55 37.96 -1.55
CA ILE A 199 24.27 38.15 -2.99
C ILE A 199 24.36 36.75 -3.63
N PRO A 200 23.29 36.25 -4.29
CA PRO A 200 23.27 34.87 -4.78
C PRO A 200 24.21 34.73 -5.99
N THR A 201 25.24 33.90 -5.87
CA THR A 201 26.01 33.38 -7.00
C THR A 201 25.16 32.32 -7.72
N SER A 202 24.84 32.59 -8.97
CA SER A 202 23.86 31.90 -9.82
C SER A 202 24.37 30.55 -10.38
N GLU A 203 24.97 29.69 -9.55
CA GLU A 203 25.54 28.43 -10.06
C GLU A 203 24.73 27.19 -9.72
N ASN A 204 23.82 27.21 -8.73
CA ASN A 204 22.93 26.07 -8.45
C ASN A 204 21.64 26.53 -7.77
N GLN A 205 20.78 27.23 -8.52
CA GLN A 205 19.42 27.54 -8.08
C GLN A 205 18.48 26.55 -8.75
N TYR A 206 18.13 25.47 -8.04
CA TYR A 206 17.11 24.54 -8.51
C TYR A 206 15.74 25.21 -8.34
N ASP A 207 15.03 25.37 -9.46
CA ASP A 207 13.66 25.88 -9.48
C ASP A 207 12.71 24.72 -9.14
N LEU A 208 11.95 24.85 -8.07
CA LEU A 208 11.07 23.79 -7.59
C LEU A 208 9.77 23.84 -8.40
N LEU A 209 9.73 23.14 -9.53
CA LEU A 209 8.52 22.94 -10.34
C LEU A 209 7.58 21.97 -9.60
N ILE A 210 6.66 22.51 -8.80
CA ILE A 210 5.58 21.74 -8.19
C ILE A 210 4.50 21.55 -9.25
N GLU A 211 4.46 20.37 -9.88
CA GLU A 211 3.62 20.09 -11.05
C GLU A 211 2.10 20.07 -10.77
N ASP A 212 1.62 20.19 -9.53
CA ASP A 212 0.18 20.09 -9.22
C ASP A 212 -0.31 21.09 -8.14
N GLN A 213 0.02 22.38 -8.25
CA GLN A 213 -0.64 23.42 -7.42
C GLN A 213 -1.15 24.60 -8.26
N ILE A 214 -2.45 24.50 -8.55
CA ILE A 214 -3.45 25.49 -8.97
C ILE A 214 -3.01 26.96 -8.80
N GLU A 215 -3.30 27.74 -9.85
CA GLU A 215 -3.40 29.21 -10.06
C GLU A 215 -3.59 30.11 -8.82
N PHE A 216 -4.06 29.56 -7.70
CA PHE A 216 -4.24 30.19 -6.40
C PHE A 216 -2.95 30.75 -5.77
N ILE A 217 -1.78 30.14 -6.02
CA ILE A 217 -0.50 30.62 -5.46
C ILE A 217 -0.08 31.97 -6.08
N GLN A 218 -0.49 32.25 -7.31
CA GLN A 218 -0.16 33.51 -7.99
C GLN A 218 -0.94 34.70 -7.41
N ALA A 219 -2.10 34.45 -6.80
CA ALA A 219 -2.92 35.47 -6.12
C ALA A 219 -2.38 35.87 -4.73
N LEU A 220 -1.52 35.04 -4.12
CA LEU A 220 -0.92 35.29 -2.80
C LEU A 220 0.45 36.00 -2.88
N GLN A 221 0.97 36.23 -4.08
CA GLN A 221 2.20 37.00 -4.26
C GLN A 221 1.92 38.50 -4.06
N ILE A 222 2.66 39.11 -3.14
CA ILE A 222 2.61 40.53 -2.82
C ILE A 222 3.02 41.34 -4.07
N PRO A 223 2.29 42.41 -4.47
CA PRO A 223 2.65 43.21 -5.63
C PRO A 223 3.99 43.93 -5.38
N GLY A 224 5.05 43.52 -6.07
CA GLY A 224 6.33 44.24 -6.04
C GLY A 224 7.58 43.47 -6.44
N THR A 225 7.58 42.13 -6.45
CA THR A 225 8.77 41.36 -6.85
C THR A 225 8.74 41.07 -8.34
N LYS A 226 9.47 41.86 -9.14
CA LYS A 226 9.75 41.54 -10.55
C LYS A 226 10.96 40.60 -10.61
N PRO A 227 10.83 39.37 -11.14
CA PRO A 227 12.00 38.60 -11.52
C PRO A 227 12.62 39.20 -12.79
N THR A 228 13.92 39.39 -12.75
CA THR A 228 14.77 39.89 -13.85
C THR A 228 14.88 38.87 -14.98
N ASP A 229 14.90 39.38 -16.21
CA ASP A 229 14.99 38.65 -17.47
C ASP A 229 16.14 37.63 -17.55
N SER A 230 15.86 36.47 -18.15
CA SER A 230 16.85 35.68 -18.90
C SER A 230 16.17 35.04 -20.11
N ASN A 231 16.45 35.62 -21.28
CA ASN A 231 16.14 35.07 -22.60
C ASN A 231 17.08 33.90 -22.89
N GLU A 232 16.69 32.69 -22.50
CA GLU A 232 17.23 31.46 -23.06
C GLU A 232 16.09 30.72 -23.77
N PRO A 233 16.32 30.10 -24.95
CA PRO A 233 15.29 29.32 -25.61
C PRO A 233 15.05 28.08 -24.75
N LYS A 234 14.02 28.14 -23.89
CA LYS A 234 13.57 27.01 -23.08
C LYS A 234 13.25 25.84 -24.01
N LEU A 235 14.09 24.80 -23.95
CA LEU A 235 13.81 23.52 -24.60
C LEU A 235 12.40 23.09 -24.17
N THR A 236 11.56 22.76 -25.14
CA THR A 236 10.17 22.42 -24.87
C THR A 236 10.14 21.22 -23.92
N GLU A 237 9.22 21.22 -22.96
CA GLU A 237 9.04 20.18 -21.93
C GLU A 237 9.11 18.73 -22.47
N LEU A 238 8.59 18.53 -23.69
CA LEU A 238 8.65 17.26 -24.44
C LEU A 238 10.08 16.80 -24.78
N GLN A 239 11.02 17.73 -25.02
CA GLN A 239 12.41 17.42 -25.33
C GLN A 239 13.17 16.97 -24.07
N MET A 240 12.88 17.61 -22.92
CA MET A 240 13.48 17.26 -21.64
C MET A 240 13.06 15.87 -21.17
N SER A 241 11.76 15.55 -21.26
CA SER A 241 11.23 14.22 -20.91
C SER A 241 11.85 13.10 -21.77
N ARG A 242 12.04 13.35 -23.07
CA ARG A 242 12.68 12.38 -23.99
C ARG A 242 14.14 12.11 -23.64
N MET A 243 14.92 13.13 -23.30
CA MET A 243 16.32 12.96 -22.90
C MET A 243 16.45 12.12 -21.63
N ASN A 244 15.60 12.39 -20.63
CA ASN A 244 15.59 11.63 -19.36
C ASN A 244 15.24 10.14 -19.58
N LEU A 245 14.30 9.86 -20.48
CA LEU A 245 13.91 8.48 -20.82
C LEU A 245 15.06 7.73 -21.52
N GLU A 246 15.80 8.39 -22.41
CA GLU A 246 16.97 7.77 -23.03
C GLU A 246 18.09 7.48 -22.03
N GLU A 247 18.33 8.38 -21.08
CA GLU A 247 19.33 8.18 -20.02
C GLU A 247 18.97 7.02 -19.09
N THR A 248 17.69 6.91 -18.71
CA THR A 248 17.20 5.78 -17.90
C THR A 248 17.28 4.45 -18.64
N LYS A 249 17.10 4.42 -19.97
CA LYS A 249 17.32 3.19 -20.77
C LYS A 249 18.79 2.79 -20.82
N ARG A 250 19.71 3.76 -20.87
CA ARG A 250 21.17 3.52 -20.88
C ARG A 250 21.70 3.04 -19.54
N SER A 251 21.02 3.35 -18.43
CA SER A 251 21.43 2.92 -17.08
C SER A 251 21.05 1.46 -16.77
N LEU A 252 20.15 0.84 -17.54
CA LEU A 252 19.75 -0.55 -17.34
C LEU A 252 20.92 -1.52 -17.61
N PRO A 253 21.13 -2.56 -16.76
CA PRO A 253 22.24 -3.49 -16.93
C PRO A 253 22.29 -4.20 -18.29
N VAL A 254 21.12 -4.45 -18.90
CA VAL A 254 21.00 -5.13 -20.21
C VAL A 254 21.54 -4.28 -21.38
N PHE A 255 21.62 -2.95 -21.25
CA PHE A 255 22.11 -2.06 -22.31
C PHE A 255 23.56 -2.38 -22.72
N ARG A 256 24.40 -2.77 -21.76
CA ARG A 256 25.81 -3.12 -22.00
C ARG A 256 25.99 -4.31 -22.94
N PHE A 257 25.01 -5.23 -22.95
CA PHE A 257 25.04 -6.46 -23.74
C PHE A 257 24.23 -6.36 -25.05
N ARG A 258 23.77 -5.16 -25.42
CA ARG A 258 22.92 -4.94 -26.61
C ARG A 258 23.52 -5.55 -27.89
N ASN A 259 24.79 -5.27 -28.16
CA ASN A 259 25.45 -5.73 -29.38
C ASN A 259 25.67 -7.26 -29.36
N ASP A 260 26.11 -7.80 -28.22
CA ASP A 260 26.34 -9.24 -28.02
C ASP A 260 25.04 -10.04 -28.21
N ILE A 261 23.90 -9.52 -27.73
CA ILE A 261 22.58 -10.14 -27.91
C ILE A 261 22.20 -10.15 -29.40
N ILE A 262 22.38 -9.03 -30.11
CA ILE A 262 22.07 -8.93 -31.54
C ILE A 262 22.93 -9.92 -32.36
N GLU A 263 24.21 -10.04 -32.05
CA GLU A 263 25.12 -10.98 -32.72
C GLU A 263 24.77 -12.45 -32.40
N ALA A 264 24.45 -12.74 -31.13
CA ALA A 264 24.05 -14.07 -30.71
C ALA A 264 22.76 -14.53 -31.40
N VAL A 265 21.78 -13.63 -31.56
CA VAL A 265 20.51 -13.92 -32.25
C VAL A 265 20.73 -14.17 -33.75
N LYS A 266 21.70 -13.50 -34.40
CA LYS A 266 22.07 -13.81 -35.80
C LYS A 266 22.70 -15.19 -35.94
N LYS A 267 23.45 -15.63 -34.93
CA LYS A 267 24.29 -16.83 -35.01
C LYS A 267 23.56 -18.09 -34.56
N TYR A 268 22.62 -17.98 -33.63
CA TYR A 268 21.96 -19.12 -33.00
C TYR A 268 20.44 -19.03 -33.13
N GLN A 269 19.81 -20.13 -33.56
CA GLN A 269 18.35 -20.21 -33.69
C GLN A 269 17.62 -20.20 -32.33
N VAL A 270 18.29 -20.62 -31.25
CA VAL A 270 17.76 -20.62 -29.88
C VAL A 270 18.79 -19.99 -28.95
N LEU A 271 18.38 -18.99 -28.17
CA LEU A 271 19.21 -18.28 -27.20
C LEU A 271 18.54 -18.27 -25.83
N ILE A 272 19.27 -18.67 -24.79
CA ILE A 272 18.82 -18.62 -23.39
C ILE A 272 19.48 -17.41 -22.73
N ILE A 273 18.67 -16.51 -22.17
CA ILE A 273 19.14 -15.28 -21.53
C ILE A 273 18.77 -15.33 -20.05
N GLU A 274 19.78 -15.39 -19.17
CA GLU A 274 19.62 -15.35 -17.73
C GLU A 274 19.86 -13.92 -17.18
N GLY A 275 19.12 -13.52 -16.15
CA GLY A 275 19.45 -12.32 -15.39
C GLY A 275 18.44 -12.02 -14.29
N GLU A 276 18.81 -11.13 -13.36
CA GLU A 276 17.99 -10.73 -12.21
C GLU A 276 16.71 -9.98 -12.61
N THR A 277 15.65 -10.09 -11.80
CA THR A 277 14.39 -9.35 -12.01
C THR A 277 14.66 -7.85 -11.96
N GLY A 278 14.14 -7.08 -12.92
CA GLY A 278 14.40 -5.63 -13.02
C GLY A 278 15.62 -5.24 -13.85
N SER A 279 16.40 -6.20 -14.37
CA SER A 279 17.55 -5.89 -15.24
C SER A 279 17.18 -5.32 -16.63
N GLY A 280 15.88 -5.29 -16.96
CA GLY A 280 15.37 -4.77 -18.24
C GLY A 280 15.21 -5.81 -19.35
N LYS A 281 15.33 -7.11 -19.08
CA LYS A 281 15.26 -8.19 -20.10
C LYS A 281 13.98 -8.15 -20.93
N THR A 282 12.82 -8.25 -20.30
CA THR A 282 11.51 -8.33 -20.99
C THR A 282 11.16 -7.04 -21.75
N THR A 283 11.70 -5.90 -21.32
CA THR A 283 11.37 -4.58 -21.89
C THR A 283 12.33 -4.15 -23.00
N GLN A 284 13.65 -4.32 -22.80
CA GLN A 284 14.66 -3.78 -23.72
C GLN A 284 15.05 -4.75 -24.84
N ILE A 285 15.03 -6.06 -24.60
CA ILE A 285 15.47 -7.05 -25.59
C ILE A 285 14.58 -7.02 -26.86
N PRO A 286 13.22 -7.02 -26.76
CA PRO A 286 12.37 -6.88 -27.94
C PRO A 286 12.62 -5.57 -28.70
N GLN A 287 12.88 -4.47 -27.98
CA GLN A 287 13.17 -3.16 -28.59
C GLN A 287 14.48 -3.22 -29.41
N TYR A 288 15.54 -3.86 -28.91
CA TYR A 288 16.80 -3.99 -29.65
C TYR A 288 16.66 -4.86 -30.90
N LEU A 289 15.86 -5.92 -30.84
CA LEU A 289 15.57 -6.77 -31.99
C LEU A 289 14.79 -6.02 -33.07
N TYR A 290 13.82 -5.21 -32.65
CA TYR A 290 13.08 -4.33 -33.55
C TYR A 290 14.01 -3.31 -34.23
N GLU A 291 14.84 -2.60 -33.46
CA GLU A 291 15.82 -1.64 -33.99
C GLU A 291 16.87 -2.28 -34.92
N ALA A 292 17.22 -3.54 -34.66
CA ALA A 292 18.17 -4.29 -35.48
C ALA A 292 17.56 -4.90 -36.75
N GLY A 293 16.26 -4.69 -37.00
CA GLY A 293 15.57 -5.10 -38.22
C GLY A 293 15.11 -6.56 -38.25
N PHE A 294 14.93 -7.20 -37.09
CA PHE A 294 14.38 -8.57 -37.00
C PHE A 294 12.85 -8.63 -37.00
N ALA A 295 12.18 -7.48 -37.03
CA ALA A 295 10.73 -7.39 -37.14
C ALA A 295 10.37 -6.98 -38.57
N ASP A 296 9.82 -7.91 -39.36
CA ASP A 296 9.29 -7.63 -40.69
C ASP A 296 7.74 -7.71 -40.62
N GLY A 297 7.06 -6.66 -41.05
CA GLY A 297 5.59 -6.63 -41.14
C GLY A 297 4.80 -6.76 -39.82
N GLY A 298 5.40 -6.55 -38.65
CA GLY A 298 4.70 -6.57 -37.35
C GLY A 298 4.79 -7.89 -36.58
N THR A 299 5.54 -8.87 -37.09
CA THR A 299 5.86 -10.12 -36.39
C THR A 299 7.37 -10.22 -36.14
N TYR A 300 7.76 -10.53 -34.91
CA TYR A 300 9.14 -10.90 -34.58
C TYR A 300 9.42 -12.28 -35.20
N VAL A 301 10.42 -12.35 -36.08
CA VAL A 301 10.84 -13.59 -36.75
C VAL A 301 11.75 -14.41 -35.84
#